data_AF-A0A418QSU1-F1
#
_entry.id   AF-A0A418QSU1-F1
#
_cell.length_a   1.000
_cell.length_b   1.000
_cell.length_c   1.000
_cell.angle_alpha   90.00
_cell.angle_beta   90.00
_cell.angle_gamma   90.00
#
_symmetry.space_group_name_H-M   'P 1'
#
loop_
_entity.id
_entity.type
_entity.pdbx_description
1 polymer ?
#
loop_
_entity_poly.entity_id
_entity_poly.type
_entity_poly.pdbx_seq_one_letter_code
_entity_poly.pdbx_strand_id
1 'polypeptide(L)'
;MLYSDGGEGYGYEQGQRTVRRFRVTGSGTGLLLQQQTESDYQPSWRTSRVVVHGLPSLATTFSTDGQPAQGLEVTTETGLTGPAWW
;
A
#
# COMPACT_ATOMS: atom_id res chain seq x y z
N MET A 1 4.10 -7.51 -6.44
CA MET A 1 4.82 -6.57 -7.34
C MET A 1 3.78 -5.85 -8.16
N LEU A 2 3.91 -4.54 -8.35
CA LEU A 2 3.06 -3.74 -9.22
C LEU A 2 3.93 -3.16 -10.35
N TYR A 3 3.48 -3.29 -11.59
CA TYR A 3 4.13 -2.73 -12.76
C TYR A 3 3.22 -1.65 -13.36
N SER A 4 3.81 -0.56 -13.84
CA SER A 4 3.09 0.50 -14.55
C SER A 4 3.98 1.11 -15.63
N ASP A 5 3.42 1.41 -16.80
CA ASP A 5 4.05 2.16 -17.89
C ASP A 5 3.03 3.11 -18.54
N GLY A 6 3.40 3.69 -19.68
CA GLY A 6 2.54 4.61 -20.42
C GLY A 6 1.29 3.98 -21.03
N GLY A 7 1.15 2.64 -21.01
CA GLY A 7 0.01 1.92 -21.59
C GLY A 7 -0.03 1.90 -23.13
N GLU A 8 0.78 2.71 -23.80
CA GLU A 8 0.86 2.82 -25.26
C GLU A 8 2.32 2.95 -25.75
N GLY A 9 2.56 2.53 -27.00
CA GLY A 9 3.86 2.60 -27.64
C GLY A 9 4.94 1.71 -27.01
N TYR A 10 6.20 2.05 -27.27
CA TYR A 10 7.39 1.28 -26.82
C TYR A 10 8.20 2.02 -25.76
N GLY A 11 7.58 2.96 -25.04
CA GLY A 11 8.26 3.75 -24.01
C GLY A 11 8.92 2.90 -22.92
N TYR A 12 8.35 1.73 -22.62
CA TYR A 12 8.91 0.79 -21.64
C TYR A 12 10.31 0.28 -22.02
N GLU A 13 10.64 0.19 -23.31
CA GLU A 13 11.99 -0.20 -23.79
C GLU A 13 13.02 0.88 -23.48
N GLN A 14 12.57 2.12 -23.38
CA GLN A 14 13.36 3.29 -23.03
C GLN A 14 13.27 3.64 -21.53
N GLY A 15 12.74 2.73 -20.71
CA GLY A 15 12.63 2.92 -19.26
C GLY A 15 11.43 3.74 -18.79
N GLN A 16 10.45 4.05 -19.65
CA GLN A 16 9.20 4.72 -19.26
C GLN A 16 8.23 3.73 -18.60
N ARG A 17 8.68 3.13 -17.50
CA ARG A 17 7.96 2.14 -16.70
C ARG A 17 8.47 2.21 -15.26
N THR A 18 7.65 1.84 -14.29
CA THR A 18 8.04 1.69 -12.89
C THR A 18 7.61 0.33 -12.35
N VAL A 19 8.38 -0.19 -11.40
CA VAL A 19 8.02 -1.35 -10.61
C VAL A 19 7.95 -0.93 -9.14
N ARG A 20 6.84 -1.27 -8.47
CA ARG A 20 6.73 -1.17 -7.01
C ARG A 20 6.80 -2.58 -6.42
N ARG A 21 7.80 -2.82 -5.57
CA ARG A 21 7.93 -4.07 -4.80
C ARG A 21 7.38 -3.85 -3.41
N PHE A 22 6.53 -4.79 -2.98
CA PHE A 22 5.95 -4.80 -1.65
C PHE A 22 6.51 -5.98 -0.88
N ARG A 23 6.96 -5.73 0.35
CA ARG A 23 7.39 -6.76 1.30
C ARG A 23 6.52 -6.66 2.54
N VAL A 24 5.95 -7.79 2.95
CA VAL A 24 5.18 -7.92 4.19
C VAL A 24 6.01 -8.75 5.17
N THR A 25 6.18 -8.23 6.38
CA THR A 25 6.83 -8.93 7.49
C THR A 25 5.88 -8.91 8.68
N GLY A 26 5.41 -10.09 9.11
CA GLY A 26 4.62 -10.24 10.33
C GLY A 26 5.52 -10.58 11.53
N SER A 27 5.11 -10.14 12.71
CA SER A 27 5.65 -10.57 14.00
C SER A 27 4.50 -10.95 14.94
N GLY A 28 4.81 -11.41 16.15
CA GLY A 28 3.78 -11.65 17.16
C GLY A 28 3.02 -10.40 17.61
N THR A 29 3.51 -9.20 17.28
CA THR A 29 2.96 -7.93 17.77
C THR A 29 2.55 -6.96 16.67
N GLY A 30 2.74 -7.30 15.40
CA GLY A 30 2.39 -6.40 14.32
C GLY A 30 2.72 -6.89 12.93
N LEU A 31 2.45 -6.01 11.95
CA LEU A 31 2.72 -6.22 10.54
C LEU A 31 3.44 -4.99 10.00
N LEU A 32 4.51 -5.22 9.25
CA LEU A 32 5.24 -4.19 8.52
C LEU A 32 5.08 -4.42 7.02
N LEU A 33 4.50 -3.45 6.32
CA LEU A 33 4.46 -3.37 4.87
C LEU A 33 5.49 -2.34 4.39
N GLN A 34 6.40 -2.75 3.52
CA GLN A 34 7.41 -1.87 2.91
C GLN A 34 7.21 -1.82 1.40
N GLN A 35 7.29 -0.62 0.83
CA GLN A 35 7.29 -0.41 -0.62
C GLN A 35 8.67 0.07 -1.08
N GLN A 36 9.21 -0.57 -2.11
CA GLN A 36 10.37 -0.09 -2.86
C GLN A 36 9.95 0.30 -4.28
N THR A 37 10.50 1.40 -4.77
CA THR A 37 10.23 1.92 -6.11
C THR A 37 11.46 1.75 -6.99
N GLU A 38 11.27 1.17 -8.17
CA GLU A 38 12.28 1.11 -9.22
C GLU A 38 11.97 2.16 -10.30
N SER A 39 12.99 2.94 -10.66
CA SER A 39 12.97 4.08 -11.60
C SER A 39 12.21 5.34 -11.13
N ASP A 40 12.43 6.42 -11.86
CA ASP A 40 11.79 7.73 -11.66
C ASP A 40 10.49 7.90 -12.47
N TYR A 41 10.04 6.88 -13.20
CA TYR A 41 8.79 6.96 -13.95
C TYR A 41 7.61 7.19 -13.00
N GLN A 42 6.86 8.27 -13.26
CA GLN A 42 5.67 8.62 -12.49
C GLN A 42 4.43 8.01 -13.14
N PRO A 43 3.75 7.07 -12.48
CA PRO A 43 2.49 6.53 -12.99
C PRO A 43 1.38 7.58 -12.86
N SER A 44 0.26 7.36 -13.54
CA SER A 44 -0.91 8.25 -13.52
C SER A 44 -1.61 8.32 -12.15
N TRP A 45 -1.45 7.29 -11.31
CA TRP A 45 -1.97 7.24 -9.96
C TRP A 45 -1.02 7.90 -8.95
N ARG A 46 -1.59 8.53 -7.91
CA ARG A 46 -0.83 9.22 -6.84
C ARG A 46 -1.03 8.59 -5.47
N THR A 47 -2.10 7.83 -5.29
CA THR A 47 -2.47 7.22 -4.02
C THR A 47 -2.66 5.72 -4.20
N SER A 48 -2.45 4.98 -3.12
CA SER A 48 -2.67 3.53 -3.07
C SER A 48 -3.51 3.22 -1.84
N ARG A 49 -4.53 2.38 -2.02
CA ARG A 49 -5.32 1.84 -0.90
C ARG A 49 -4.77 0.49 -0.53
N VAL A 50 -4.31 0.35 0.71
CA VAL A 50 -3.85 -0.92 1.28
C VAL A 50 -4.97 -1.47 2.16
N VAL A 51 -5.44 -2.68 1.85
CA VAL A 51 -6.42 -3.39 2.67
C VAL A 51 -5.73 -4.59 3.30
N VAL A 52 -5.66 -4.60 4.63
CA VAL A 52 -5.03 -5.69 5.40
C VAL A 52 -6.11 -6.62 5.94
N HIS A 53 -6.01 -7.90 5.62
CA HIS A 53 -6.92 -8.95 6.09
C HIS A 53 -6.19 -9.91 7.04
N GLY A 54 -6.94 -10.52 7.96
CA GLY A 54 -6.43 -11.63 8.77
C GLY A 54 -5.44 -11.24 9.87
N LEU A 55 -5.50 -10.00 10.37
CA LEU A 55 -4.78 -9.65 11.59
C LEU A 55 -5.36 -10.48 12.77
N PRO A 56 -4.50 -11.05 13.64
CA PRO A 56 -4.95 -11.88 14.76
C PRO A 56 -5.73 -11.09 15.83
N SER A 57 -5.60 -9.77 15.83
CA SER A 57 -6.32 -8.83 16.67
C SER A 57 -6.52 -7.50 15.93
N LEU A 58 -7.40 -6.64 16.44
CA LEU A 58 -7.51 -5.27 15.97
C LEU A 58 -6.19 -4.54 16.16
N ALA A 59 -5.72 -3.87 15.10
CA ALA A 59 -4.57 -2.98 15.21
C ALA A 59 -4.98 -1.72 15.99
N THR A 60 -4.11 -1.27 16.89
CA THR A 60 -4.33 -0.10 17.74
C THR A 60 -3.28 1.00 17.54
N THR A 61 -2.20 0.68 16.83
CA THR A 61 -1.09 1.59 16.54
C THR A 61 -0.72 1.52 15.07
N PHE A 62 -0.41 2.68 14.50
CA PHE A 62 -0.17 2.85 13.07
C PHE A 62 0.97 3.82 12.86
N SER A 63 1.77 3.56 11.83
CA SER A 63 2.81 4.49 11.41
C SER A 63 3.08 4.36 9.91
N THR A 64 3.46 5.49 9.32
CA THR A 64 3.93 5.58 7.93
C THR A 64 5.30 6.21 7.96
N ASP A 65 6.30 5.54 7.38
CA ASP A 65 7.70 6.01 7.36
C ASP A 65 8.23 6.41 8.75
N GLY A 66 7.84 5.64 9.78
CA GLY A 66 8.24 5.86 11.16
C GLY A 66 7.47 6.95 11.90
N GLN A 67 6.58 7.69 11.22
CA GLN A 67 5.74 8.71 11.84
C GLN A 67 4.40 8.10 12.29
N PRO A 68 3.96 8.32 13.54
CA PRO A 68 2.66 7.87 14.00
C PRO A 68 1.52 8.39 13.12
N ALA A 69 0.55 7.52 12.82
CA ALA A 69 -0.65 7.86 12.09
C ALA A 69 -1.89 7.61 12.97
N GLN A 70 -2.94 8.40 12.76
CA GLN A 70 -4.23 8.15 13.41
C GLN A 70 -4.99 7.07 12.66
N GLY A 71 -5.51 6.09 13.40
CA GLY A 71 -6.57 5.23 12.88
C GLY A 71 -7.90 5.96 12.98
N LEU A 72 -8.67 5.93 11.91
CA LEU A 72 -10.08 6.33 11.95
C LEU A 72 -10.90 5.05 12.32
N GLU A 73 -12.24 5.03 12.30
CA GLU A 73 -13.08 3.79 12.23
C GLU A 73 -13.97 3.79 10.97
N VAL A 74 -13.92 2.75 10.11
CA VAL A 74 -14.63 2.69 8.81
C VAL A 74 -15.63 1.57 8.93
N THR A 75 -16.90 1.88 8.69
CA THR A 75 -17.87 0.86 8.30
C THR A 75 -17.69 0.54 6.82
N THR A 76 -17.29 -0.69 6.50
CA THR A 76 -17.18 -1.13 5.10
C THR A 76 -18.56 -1.26 4.47
N GLU A 77 -18.66 -1.27 3.13
CA GLU A 77 -19.95 -1.36 2.43
C GLU A 77 -20.75 -2.64 2.74
N THR A 78 -20.12 -3.62 3.37
CA THR A 78 -20.73 -4.86 3.86
C THR A 78 -21.34 -4.72 5.28
N GLY A 79 -21.33 -3.53 5.89
CA GLY A 79 -21.92 -3.28 7.21
C GLY A 79 -21.09 -3.77 8.41
N LEU A 80 -19.81 -4.10 8.20
CA LEU A 80 -18.88 -4.50 9.26
C LEU A 80 -18.22 -3.26 9.87
N THR A 81 -18.28 -3.12 11.20
CA THR A 81 -17.60 -2.10 12.01
C THR A 81 -16.18 -2.53 12.38
N GLY A 82 -15.20 -1.65 12.16
CA GLY A 82 -13.79 -1.85 12.54
C GLY A 82 -12.94 -0.60 12.28
N PRO A 83 -11.64 -0.60 12.67
CA PRO A 83 -10.76 0.55 12.48
C PRO A 83 -10.64 0.91 10.99
N ALA A 84 -10.85 2.20 10.71
CA ALA A 84 -10.86 2.79 9.41
C ALA A 84 -9.46 2.95 8.88
N TRP A 85 -9.41 2.60 7.61
CA TRP A 85 -8.52 3.21 6.65
C TRP A 85 -9.39 3.66 5.46
N TRP A 86 -10.08 4.80 5.60
CA TRP A 86 -10.50 5.68 4.48
C TRP A 86 -10.16 7.12 4.80
#